data_AF-A0A6A5Q898-F1
#
_entry.id   AF-A0A6A5Q898-F1
#
_cell.length_a   1.000
_cell.length_b   1.000
_cell.length_c   1.000
_cell.angle_alpha   90.00
_cell.angle_beta   90.00
_cell.angle_gamma   90.00
#
_symmetry.space_group_name_H-M   'P 1'
#
loop_
_entity.id
_entity.type
_entity.pdbx_description
1 polymer ?
#
loop_
_entity_poly.entity_id
_entity_poly.type
_entity_poly.pdbx_seq_one_letter_code
_entity_poly.pdbx_strand_id
1 'polypeptide(L)'
;MKTLKNLLYYVAAVHEIPTEDTTHIFMQYCYEYNVWTASKRVWTSHLEHAHLKHLNNYCGRIARCGVVVVAAYCLFCLGDGTATLHIQFAQYRCPDTHELHKHMKTHRAQIDALPAECPHPLCHDHLESEAHFWEHANTVHSIAAFGPRRINRKRETPEGGHEDSQDALDWVADANARSLQERDAGN
;
A
#
# COMPACT_ATOMS: atom_id res chain seq x y z
N MET A 1 -23.20 -16.04 -39.94
CA MET A 1 -23.11 -17.12 -38.93
C MET A 1 -22.93 -16.48 -37.56
N LYS A 2 -23.77 -16.79 -36.55
CA LYS A 2 -23.48 -16.39 -35.17
C LYS A 2 -22.45 -17.38 -34.60
N THR A 3 -21.30 -16.89 -34.15
CA THR A 3 -20.26 -17.73 -33.54
C THR A 3 -20.73 -18.26 -32.18
N LEU A 4 -20.22 -19.43 -31.77
CA LEU A 4 -20.56 -20.07 -30.49
C LEU A 4 -20.34 -19.11 -29.29
N LYS A 5 -19.29 -18.29 -29.34
CA LYS A 5 -18.98 -17.24 -28.35
C LYS A 5 -20.10 -16.20 -28.22
N ASN A 6 -20.69 -15.75 -29.33
CA ASN A 6 -21.77 -14.77 -29.31
C ASN A 6 -23.07 -15.36 -28.75
N LEU A 7 -23.30 -16.67 -28.96
CA LEU A 7 -24.43 -17.38 -28.35
C LEU A 7 -24.24 -17.54 -26.84
N LEU A 8 -23.04 -17.96 -26.40
CA LEU A 8 -22.70 -18.10 -24.99
C LEU A 8 -22.83 -16.76 -24.24
N TYR A 9 -22.29 -15.68 -24.80
CA TYR A 9 -22.42 -14.34 -24.21
C TYR A 9 -23.88 -13.89 -24.10
N TYR A 10 -24.69 -14.08 -25.15
CA TYR A 10 -26.11 -13.75 -25.13
C TYR A 10 -26.87 -14.56 -24.07
N VAL A 11 -26.66 -15.88 -24.01
CA VAL A 11 -27.32 -16.75 -23.04
C VAL A 11 -26.94 -16.38 -21.61
N ALA A 12 -25.67 -16.09 -21.36
CA ALA A 12 -25.20 -15.70 -20.03
C ALA A 12 -25.71 -14.31 -19.60
N ALA A 13 -25.79 -13.35 -20.52
CA ALA A 13 -26.27 -11.99 -20.23
C ALA A 13 -27.80 -11.87 -20.12
N VAL A 14 -28.57 -12.69 -20.84
CA VAL A 14 -30.05 -12.61 -20.88
C VAL A 14 -30.71 -13.53 -19.86
N HIS A 15 -30.08 -14.64 -19.49
CA HIS A 15 -30.64 -15.63 -18.55
C HIS A 15 -29.89 -15.70 -17.23
N GLU A 16 -28.97 -14.76 -16.97
CA GLU A 16 -28.13 -14.67 -15.75
C GLU A 16 -27.37 -15.99 -15.43
N ILE A 17 -27.17 -16.85 -16.43
CA ILE A 17 -26.55 -18.15 -16.22
C ILE A 17 -25.08 -17.94 -15.87
N PRO A 18 -24.59 -18.47 -14.73
CA PRO A 18 -23.18 -18.39 -14.35
C PRO A 18 -22.32 -19.18 -15.36
N THR A 19 -21.49 -18.47 -16.11
CA THR A 19 -20.45 -19.01 -17.01
C THR A 19 -19.07 -18.58 -16.51
N GLU A 20 -17.98 -19.05 -17.11
CA GLU A 20 -16.63 -18.58 -16.72
C GLU A 20 -16.44 -17.06 -16.90
N ASP A 21 -17.20 -16.44 -17.83
CA ASP A 21 -17.19 -14.99 -18.09
C ASP A 21 -18.26 -14.19 -17.30
N THR A 22 -19.28 -14.83 -16.72
CA THR A 22 -20.39 -14.15 -15.97
C THR A 22 -20.50 -14.55 -14.50
N THR A 23 -19.88 -15.64 -14.08
CA THR A 23 -19.68 -15.95 -12.66
C THR A 23 -18.51 -15.12 -12.17
N HIS A 24 -18.65 -14.41 -11.05
CA HIS A 24 -17.55 -13.67 -10.42
C HIS A 24 -16.50 -14.58 -9.74
N ILE A 25 -16.08 -15.67 -10.38
CA ILE A 25 -14.97 -16.54 -9.93
C ILE A 25 -13.62 -15.80 -9.93
N PHE A 26 -13.52 -14.71 -10.70
CA PHE A 26 -12.37 -13.83 -10.74
C PHE A 26 -12.83 -12.40 -10.44
N MET A 27 -12.30 -11.81 -9.37
CA MET A 27 -12.51 -10.41 -9.06
C MET A 27 -11.24 -9.81 -8.45
N GLN A 28 -10.62 -8.86 -9.15
CA GLN A 28 -9.43 -8.14 -8.69
C GLN A 28 -9.72 -6.65 -8.60
N TYR A 29 -9.26 -6.02 -7.53
CA TYR A 29 -9.32 -4.58 -7.32
C TYR A 29 -7.94 -3.97 -7.57
N CYS A 30 -7.87 -2.95 -8.39
CA CYS A 30 -6.70 -2.08 -8.47
C CYS A 30 -6.78 -1.03 -7.37
N TYR A 31 -5.80 -1.01 -6.47
CA TYR A 31 -5.72 0.03 -5.44
C TYR A 31 -5.36 1.41 -6.02
N GLU A 32 -4.34 1.46 -6.89
CA GLU A 32 -3.81 2.71 -7.47
C GLU A 32 -4.84 3.46 -8.35
N TYR A 33 -5.65 2.73 -9.12
CA TYR A 33 -6.68 3.29 -10.02
C TYR A 33 -8.11 3.18 -9.47
N ASN A 34 -8.31 2.67 -8.26
CA ASN A 34 -9.63 2.52 -7.61
C ASN A 34 -10.69 1.85 -8.52
N VAL A 35 -10.36 0.70 -9.12
CA VAL A 35 -11.23 0.01 -10.08
C VAL A 35 -11.33 -1.49 -9.81
N TRP A 36 -12.56 -2.02 -9.89
CA TRP A 36 -12.84 -3.44 -9.84
C TRP A 36 -12.83 -4.05 -11.25
N THR A 37 -12.19 -5.21 -11.39
CA THR A 37 -12.12 -5.97 -12.63
C THR A 37 -12.70 -7.37 -12.41
N ALA A 38 -13.73 -7.71 -13.19
CA ALA A 38 -14.53 -8.92 -13.02
C ALA A 38 -14.10 -10.11 -13.89
N SER A 39 -12.97 -10.01 -14.61
CA SER A 39 -12.39 -11.13 -15.35
C SER A 39 -10.89 -10.96 -15.55
N LYS A 40 -10.18 -12.09 -15.70
CA LYS A 40 -8.72 -12.10 -15.93
C LYS A 40 -8.32 -11.32 -17.18
N ARG A 41 -9.15 -11.34 -18.24
CA ARG A 41 -8.92 -10.58 -19.48
C ARG A 41 -8.97 -9.07 -19.24
N VAL A 42 -9.96 -8.58 -18.49
CA VAL A 42 -10.08 -7.15 -18.16
C VAL A 42 -8.95 -6.72 -17.23
N TRP A 43 -8.57 -7.55 -16.26
CA TRP A 43 -7.42 -7.30 -15.40
C TRP A 43 -6.10 -7.22 -16.19
N THR A 44 -5.83 -8.16 -17.09
CA THR A 44 -4.63 -8.13 -17.94
C THR A 44 -4.58 -6.87 -18.80
N SER A 45 -5.68 -6.49 -19.46
CA SER A 45 -5.74 -5.26 -20.26
C SER A 45 -5.57 -3.99 -19.42
N HIS A 46 -6.10 -3.97 -18.18
CA HIS A 46 -5.83 -2.92 -17.20
C HIS A 46 -4.34 -2.82 -16.87
N LEU A 47 -3.66 -3.95 -16.60
CA LEU A 47 -2.21 -3.97 -16.37
C LEU A 47 -1.42 -3.46 -17.59
N GLU A 48 -1.74 -3.90 -18.80
CA GLU A 48 -1.06 -3.50 -20.04
C GLU A 48 -1.18 -2.00 -20.35
N HIS A 49 -2.33 -1.40 -20.05
CA HIS A 49 -2.63 -0.03 -20.48
C HIS A 49 -2.46 1.01 -19.36
N ALA A 50 -2.63 0.62 -18.09
CA ALA A 50 -2.51 1.50 -16.94
C ALA A 50 -1.17 1.34 -16.21
N HIS A 51 -0.81 0.13 -15.77
CA HIS A 51 0.39 -0.05 -14.94
C HIS A 51 1.69 -0.17 -15.75
N LEU A 52 1.74 -1.00 -16.79
CA LEU A 52 2.98 -1.25 -17.54
C LEU A 52 3.51 0.01 -18.25
N LYS A 53 2.62 0.86 -18.76
CA LYS A 53 2.97 2.13 -19.43
C LYS A 53 3.42 3.23 -18.47
N HIS A 54 2.99 3.18 -17.21
CA HIS A 54 3.30 4.18 -16.19
C HIS A 54 4.10 3.56 -15.03
N LEU A 55 4.82 2.48 -15.32
CA LEU A 55 5.67 1.79 -14.36
C LEU A 55 6.71 2.78 -13.84
N ASN A 56 6.92 2.75 -12.53
CA ASN A 56 7.78 3.67 -11.81
C ASN A 56 8.53 2.88 -10.73
N ASN A 57 9.53 3.49 -10.08
CA ASN A 57 10.36 2.79 -9.11
C ASN A 57 9.69 2.58 -7.73
N TYR A 58 8.41 2.93 -7.54
CA TYR A 58 7.71 2.68 -6.28
C TYR A 58 7.08 1.28 -6.26
N CYS A 59 7.54 0.41 -5.35
CA CYS A 59 7.00 -0.94 -5.19
C CYS A 59 6.44 -1.22 -3.78
N GLY A 60 6.54 -0.24 -2.87
CA GLY A 60 6.03 -0.29 -1.51
C GLY A 60 4.50 -0.27 -1.40
N ARG A 61 4.00 -0.26 -0.16
CA ARG A 61 2.57 -0.12 0.15
C ARG A 61 2.27 1.28 0.67
N ILE A 62 1.33 1.98 0.04
CA ILE A 62 0.77 3.23 0.60
C ILE A 62 -0.48 2.90 1.39
N ALA A 63 -0.55 3.40 2.62
CA ALA A 63 -1.75 3.34 3.46
C ALA A 63 -2.08 4.70 4.08
N ARG A 64 -3.38 4.91 4.33
CA ARG A 64 -3.94 6.08 5.02
C ARG A 64 -5.01 5.59 6.00
N CYS A 65 -4.90 5.97 7.27
CA CYS A 65 -5.82 5.55 8.34
C CYS A 65 -6.06 4.02 8.40
N GLY A 66 -5.03 3.21 8.10
CA GLY A 66 -5.11 1.74 8.04
C GLY A 66 -5.55 1.17 6.68
N VAL A 67 -6.28 1.94 5.87
CA VAL A 67 -6.76 1.54 4.54
C VAL A 67 -5.59 1.53 3.54
N VAL A 68 -5.54 0.49 2.70
CA VAL A 68 -4.57 0.39 1.59
C VAL A 68 -5.02 1.31 0.45
N VAL A 69 -4.11 2.16 -0.02
CA VAL A 69 -4.34 3.08 -1.16
C VAL A 69 -3.50 2.66 -2.36
N VAL A 70 -2.32 2.07 -2.14
CA VAL A 70 -1.51 1.40 -3.18
C VAL A 70 -1.02 0.09 -2.58
N ALA A 71 -1.24 -1.02 -3.27
CA ALA A 71 -0.71 -2.32 -2.89
C ALA A 71 0.77 -2.42 -3.30
N ALA A 72 1.54 -3.20 -2.55
CA ALA A 72 2.94 -3.41 -2.87
C ALA A 72 3.13 -4.48 -3.96
N TYR A 73 4.28 -4.42 -4.64
CA TYR A 73 4.67 -5.34 -5.71
C TYR A 73 6.02 -5.99 -5.40
N CYS A 74 6.22 -7.22 -5.89
CA CYS A 74 7.49 -7.93 -5.76
C CYS A 74 8.47 -7.48 -6.86
N LEU A 75 9.66 -7.00 -6.47
CA LEU A 75 10.70 -6.58 -7.42
C LEU A 75 11.09 -7.72 -8.39
N PHE A 76 11.21 -8.95 -7.89
CA PHE A 76 11.53 -10.11 -8.71
C PHE A 76 10.42 -10.47 -9.70
N CYS A 77 9.15 -10.39 -9.30
CA CYS A 77 8.04 -10.64 -10.22
C CYS A 77 7.94 -9.55 -11.30
N LEU A 78 8.11 -8.27 -10.93
CA LEU A 78 8.12 -7.16 -11.89
C LEU A 78 9.26 -7.28 -12.91
N GLY A 79 10.43 -7.79 -12.49
CA GLY A 79 11.58 -8.04 -13.35
C GLY A 79 11.48 -9.28 -14.25
N ASP A 80 10.63 -10.25 -13.92
CA ASP A 80 10.50 -11.49 -14.68
C ASP A 80 9.71 -11.26 -15.98
N GLY A 81 10.41 -10.82 -17.02
CA GLY A 81 9.89 -10.64 -18.37
C GLY A 81 9.31 -11.90 -19.04
N THR A 82 9.47 -13.09 -18.44
CA THR A 82 8.86 -14.34 -18.93
C THR A 82 7.50 -14.63 -18.27
N ALA A 83 7.25 -14.04 -17.10
CA ALA A 83 6.00 -14.23 -16.36
C ALA A 83 4.82 -13.48 -17.01
N THR A 84 3.60 -14.01 -16.85
CA THR A 84 2.40 -13.29 -17.24
C THR A 84 2.19 -12.04 -16.38
N LEU A 85 1.59 -10.98 -16.93
CA LEU A 85 1.36 -9.72 -16.20
C LEU A 85 0.64 -9.88 -14.85
N HIS A 86 -0.27 -10.84 -14.72
CA HIS A 86 -0.94 -11.13 -13.43
C HIS A 86 0.06 -11.61 -12.35
N ILE A 87 1.14 -12.28 -12.73
CA ILE A 87 2.21 -12.71 -11.83
C ILE A 87 3.14 -11.52 -11.55
N GLN A 88 3.56 -10.80 -12.60
CA GLN A 88 4.43 -9.63 -12.45
C GLN A 88 3.85 -8.57 -11.50
N PHE A 89 2.57 -8.20 -11.72
CA PHE A 89 1.83 -7.22 -10.94
C PHE A 89 0.97 -7.86 -9.84
N ALA A 90 1.46 -8.92 -9.19
CA ALA A 90 0.82 -9.51 -8.02
C ALA A 90 0.77 -8.47 -6.87
N GLN A 91 -0.44 -8.14 -6.40
CA GLN A 91 -0.68 -7.09 -5.41
C GLN A 91 -0.64 -7.63 -3.97
N TYR A 92 0.38 -7.23 -3.20
CA TYR A 92 0.55 -7.59 -1.79
C TYR A 92 -0.10 -6.53 -0.88
N ARG A 93 -1.02 -7.00 -0.03
CA ARG A 93 -1.99 -6.13 0.68
C ARG A 93 -1.71 -6.02 2.18
N CYS A 94 -0.98 -7.00 2.75
CA CYS A 94 -0.85 -7.16 4.19
C CYS A 94 -0.26 -5.91 4.87
N PRO A 95 -0.83 -5.43 6.00
CA PRO A 95 -0.40 -4.19 6.64
C PRO A 95 1.06 -4.15 7.10
N ASP A 96 1.66 -5.30 7.40
CA ASP A 96 3.01 -5.45 7.96
C ASP A 96 4.06 -5.91 6.92
N THR A 97 3.73 -5.88 5.63
CA THR A 97 4.58 -6.33 4.50
C THR A 97 5.05 -7.80 4.58
N HIS A 98 4.57 -8.58 5.54
CA HIS A 98 5.07 -9.94 5.79
C HIS A 98 4.90 -10.88 4.58
N GLU A 99 3.75 -10.84 3.91
CA GLU A 99 3.48 -11.66 2.73
C GLU A 99 4.45 -11.37 1.58
N LEU A 100 4.71 -10.08 1.32
CA LEU A 100 5.66 -9.63 0.32
C LEU A 100 7.08 -10.10 0.66
N HIS A 101 7.53 -9.88 1.90
CA HIS A 101 8.88 -10.27 2.33
C HIS A 101 9.06 -11.79 2.30
N LYS A 102 8.05 -12.55 2.71
CA LYS A 102 8.05 -14.02 2.63
C LYS A 102 8.19 -14.49 1.19
N HIS A 103 7.44 -13.90 0.28
CA HIS A 103 7.48 -14.22 -1.15
C HIS A 103 8.80 -13.80 -1.83
N MET A 104 9.31 -12.60 -1.55
CA MET A 104 10.63 -12.15 -2.03
C MET A 104 11.76 -13.06 -1.51
N LYS A 105 11.66 -13.56 -0.27
CA LYS A 105 12.59 -14.59 0.25
C LYS A 105 12.49 -15.92 -0.47
N THR A 106 11.33 -16.30 -1.01
CA THR A 106 11.20 -17.49 -1.87
C THR A 106 11.99 -17.33 -3.17
N HIS A 107 11.90 -16.16 -3.83
CA HIS A 107 12.77 -15.86 -4.98
C HIS A 107 14.25 -15.87 -4.59
N ARG A 108 14.63 -15.20 -3.49
CA ARG A 108 16.02 -15.16 -3.01
C ARG A 108 16.61 -16.57 -2.79
N ALA A 109 15.82 -17.50 -2.25
CA ALA A 109 16.22 -18.88 -1.98
C ALA A 109 16.28 -19.78 -3.24
N GLN A 110 15.78 -19.31 -4.39
CA GLN A 110 15.83 -20.02 -5.68
C GLN A 110 17.00 -19.56 -6.57
N ILE A 111 17.75 -18.53 -6.16
CA ILE A 111 18.86 -17.96 -6.95
C ILE A 111 20.16 -18.13 -6.15
N ASP A 112 21.08 -18.94 -6.67
CA ASP A 112 22.34 -19.32 -6.00
C ASP A 112 23.22 -18.11 -5.62
N ALA A 113 23.23 -17.08 -6.46
CA ALA A 113 23.89 -15.80 -6.22
C ALA A 113 22.86 -14.69 -5.99
N LEU A 114 23.26 -13.57 -5.38
CA LEU A 114 22.43 -12.36 -5.43
C LEU A 114 22.49 -11.80 -6.86
N PRO A 115 21.39 -11.31 -7.47
CA PRO A 115 21.50 -10.54 -8.70
C PRO A 115 22.41 -9.33 -8.45
N ALA A 116 23.36 -9.09 -9.37
CA ALA A 116 24.32 -7.99 -9.26
C ALA A 116 23.67 -6.61 -9.45
N GLU A 117 22.48 -6.56 -10.03
CA GLU A 117 21.68 -5.34 -10.23
C GLU A 117 20.31 -5.51 -9.58
N CYS A 118 19.63 -4.41 -9.30
CA CYS A 118 18.25 -4.45 -8.84
C CYS A 118 17.36 -5.23 -9.83
N PRO A 119 16.54 -6.20 -9.36
CA PRO A 119 15.63 -6.94 -10.25
C PRO A 119 14.45 -6.09 -10.77
N HIS A 120 14.30 -4.82 -10.37
CA HIS A 120 13.25 -3.96 -10.88
C HIS A 120 13.57 -3.45 -12.30
N PRO A 121 12.68 -3.57 -13.30
CA PRO A 121 13.01 -3.35 -14.71
C PRO A 121 13.37 -1.89 -15.09
N LEU A 122 13.18 -0.94 -14.18
CA LEU A 122 13.55 0.49 -14.35
C LEU A 122 14.61 0.97 -13.32
N CYS A 123 15.26 0.04 -12.61
CA CYS A 123 16.33 0.34 -11.67
C CYS A 123 17.57 -0.50 -12.02
N HIS A 124 18.71 0.16 -12.16
CA HIS A 124 19.99 -0.46 -12.55
C HIS A 124 21.06 -0.31 -11.46
N ASP A 125 20.62 -0.08 -10.21
CA ASP A 125 21.52 0.10 -9.08
C ASP A 125 22.20 -1.23 -8.72
N HIS A 126 23.50 -1.17 -8.44
CA HIS A 126 24.33 -2.34 -8.15
C HIS A 126 24.12 -2.87 -6.73
N LEU A 127 24.09 -4.19 -6.56
CA LEU A 127 23.79 -4.85 -5.29
C LEU A 127 24.99 -5.67 -4.78
N GLU A 128 25.78 -5.06 -3.90
CA GLU A 128 26.99 -5.67 -3.33
C GLU A 128 26.71 -6.83 -2.35
N SER A 129 25.55 -6.82 -1.68
CA SER A 129 25.20 -7.82 -0.65
C SER A 129 23.70 -7.92 -0.42
N GLU A 130 23.24 -9.00 0.23
CA GLU A 130 21.83 -9.14 0.60
C GLU A 130 21.36 -8.05 1.59
N ALA A 131 22.24 -7.59 2.48
CA ALA A 131 21.94 -6.46 3.35
C ALA A 131 21.68 -5.19 2.53
N HIS A 132 22.54 -4.92 1.54
CA HIS A 132 22.37 -3.79 0.61
C HIS A 132 21.09 -3.93 -0.22
N PHE A 133 20.72 -5.13 -0.67
CA PHE A 133 19.43 -5.38 -1.35
C PHE A 133 18.21 -5.01 -0.48
N TRP A 134 18.18 -5.43 0.78
CA TRP A 134 17.05 -5.11 1.67
C TRP A 134 17.01 -3.62 2.06
N GLU A 135 18.16 -2.97 2.16
CA GLU A 135 18.27 -1.52 2.35
C GLU A 135 17.76 -0.76 1.11
N HIS A 136 18.27 -1.08 -0.08
CA HIS A 136 17.85 -0.55 -1.38
C HIS A 136 16.35 -0.70 -1.62
N ALA A 137 15.79 -1.89 -1.34
CA ALA A 137 14.35 -2.13 -1.45
C ALA A 137 13.52 -1.19 -0.55
N ASN A 138 14.05 -0.83 0.63
CA ASN A 138 13.39 0.07 1.57
C ASN A 138 13.59 1.55 1.21
N THR A 139 14.78 1.97 0.80
CA THR A 139 15.10 3.38 0.52
C THR A 139 14.67 3.85 -0.87
N VAL A 140 14.91 3.04 -1.91
CA VAL A 140 14.58 3.36 -3.31
C VAL A 140 13.15 2.93 -3.64
N HIS A 141 12.80 1.67 -3.33
CA HIS A 141 11.49 1.10 -3.71
C HIS A 141 10.39 1.27 -2.65
N SER A 142 10.70 1.87 -1.49
CA SER A 142 9.77 2.09 -0.37
C SER A 142 9.13 0.82 0.22
N ILE A 143 9.77 -0.34 0.04
CA ILE A 143 9.36 -1.61 0.64
C ILE A 143 9.82 -1.61 2.10
N ALA A 144 8.90 -1.23 3.00
CA ALA A 144 9.19 -1.04 4.42
C ALA A 144 9.94 -2.23 5.04
N ALA A 145 11.10 -1.96 5.64
CA ALA A 145 11.93 -2.99 6.27
C ALA A 145 11.17 -3.85 7.29
N PHE A 146 11.60 -5.11 7.44
CA PHE A 146 10.98 -6.09 8.35
C PHE A 146 11.25 -5.76 9.83
N GLY A 147 10.53 -4.77 10.35
CA GLY A 147 10.60 -4.38 11.75
C GLY A 147 9.78 -5.29 12.66
N PRO A 148 10.08 -5.33 13.97
CA PRO A 148 9.14 -5.87 14.95
C PRO A 148 7.79 -5.14 14.78
N ARG A 149 6.71 -5.92 14.73
CA ARG A 149 5.32 -5.43 14.64
C ARG A 149 5.18 -4.19 15.53
N ARG A 150 4.86 -3.01 14.96
CA ARG A 150 4.64 -1.80 15.78
C ARG A 150 3.48 -2.07 16.72
N ILE A 151 3.78 -2.50 17.93
CA ILE A 151 2.81 -2.61 19.01
C ILE A 151 2.36 -1.17 19.23
N ASN A 152 1.11 -0.87 18.91
CA ASN A 152 0.50 0.38 19.33
C ASN A 152 0.61 0.39 20.86
N ARG A 153 1.55 1.17 21.41
CA ARG A 153 1.55 1.51 22.82
C ARG A 153 0.20 2.16 23.07
N LYS A 154 -0.68 1.41 23.74
CA LYS A 154 -1.97 1.92 24.23
C LYS A 154 -1.62 3.20 24.99
N ARG A 155 -2.17 4.33 24.57
CA ARG A 155 -1.97 5.60 25.25
C ARG A 155 -2.53 5.41 26.66
N GLU A 156 -1.66 5.26 27.65
CA GLU A 156 -2.05 5.29 29.04
C GLU A 156 -2.58 6.69 29.32
N THR A 157 -3.91 6.79 29.43
CA THR A 157 -4.55 7.91 30.12
C THR A 157 -4.01 7.92 31.55
N PRO A 158 -3.60 9.08 32.10
CA PRO A 158 -3.27 9.15 33.51
C PRO A 158 -4.57 8.86 34.29
N GLU A 159 -4.63 7.71 34.96
CA GLU A 159 -5.71 7.42 35.90
C GLU A 159 -5.53 8.33 37.11
N GLY A 160 -6.58 9.09 37.45
CA GLY A 160 -6.52 10.11 38.49
C GLY A 160 -6.46 9.50 39.88
N GLY A 161 -5.51 9.98 40.70
CA GLY A 161 -5.51 9.79 42.14
C GLY A 161 -5.96 11.07 42.85
N HIS A 162 -7.15 11.03 43.45
CA HIS A 162 -7.48 11.76 44.67
C HIS A 162 -7.06 10.88 45.87
N GLU A 163 -6.73 11.38 47.06
CA GLU A 163 -6.65 12.76 47.59
C GLU A 163 -5.21 12.97 48.19
N ASP A 164 -4.81 13.91 49.07
CA ASP A 164 -5.52 14.76 50.03
C ASP A 164 -4.67 15.99 50.47
N SER A 165 -5.34 17.03 50.99
CA SER A 165 -4.83 18.10 51.88
C SER A 165 -3.69 19.02 51.39
N GLN A 166 -3.99 20.26 50.96
CA GLN A 166 -4.09 21.50 51.78
C GLN A 166 -2.73 22.15 52.12
N ASP A 167 -2.43 23.29 51.48
CA ASP A 167 -2.00 24.53 52.19
C ASP A 167 -1.92 25.77 51.27
N ALA A 168 -2.11 26.95 51.88
CA ALA A 168 -1.92 28.35 51.45
C ALA A 168 -1.73 28.69 49.93
N LEU A 169 -2.64 29.42 49.28
CA LEU A 169 -2.91 30.87 49.38
C LEU A 169 -1.75 31.83 49.02
N ASP A 170 -2.08 32.69 48.05
CA ASP A 170 -1.62 34.07 47.83
C ASP A 170 -0.24 34.36 47.19
N TRP A 171 -0.25 34.60 45.86
CA TRP A 171 0.47 35.75 45.29
C TRP A 171 -0.12 36.25 43.96
N VAL A 172 -0.68 37.48 44.01
CA VAL A 172 -0.80 38.53 42.94
C VAL A 172 -0.73 38.08 41.46
N ALA A 173 -1.78 38.22 40.63
CA ALA A 173 -2.53 39.43 40.26
C ALA A 173 -1.71 40.53 39.55
N ASP A 174 -1.37 40.31 38.26
CA ASP A 174 -1.15 41.40 37.28
C ASP A 174 -1.32 40.92 35.82
N ALA A 175 -2.57 40.91 35.31
CA ALA A 175 -2.84 40.54 33.90
C ALA A 175 -4.14 41.09 33.28
N ASN A 176 -4.96 41.88 33.99
CA ASN A 176 -6.29 42.30 33.51
C ASN A 176 -6.58 43.80 33.63
N ALA A 177 -5.53 44.64 33.52
CA ALA A 177 -5.62 46.10 33.57
C ALA A 177 -5.32 46.78 32.20
N ARG A 178 -5.58 46.10 31.07
CA ARG A 178 -5.29 46.59 29.71
C ARG A 178 -6.43 46.38 28.70
N SER A 179 -7.69 46.55 29.13
CA SER A 179 -8.88 46.37 28.26
C SER A 179 -9.92 47.50 28.35
N LEU A 180 -9.59 48.63 28.99
CA LEU A 180 -10.53 49.75 29.21
C LEU A 180 -9.91 51.16 28.98
N GLN A 181 -8.99 51.31 28.03
CA GLN A 181 -8.39 52.63 27.73
C GLN A 181 -8.16 52.95 26.24
N GLU A 182 -8.83 52.25 25.33
CA GLU A 182 -8.81 52.52 23.87
C GLU A 182 -10.24 52.72 23.31
N ARG A 183 -11.06 53.50 24.02
CA ARG A 183 -12.41 53.92 23.54
C ARG A 183 -12.71 55.43 23.63
N ASP A 184 -11.74 56.25 24.01
CA ASP A 184 -11.87 57.72 24.06
C ASP A 184 -10.63 58.42 23.47
N ALA A 185 -10.40 58.30 22.15
CA ALA A 185 -9.53 59.17 21.35
C ALA A 185 -9.66 58.84 19.84
N GLY A 186 -10.62 59.44 19.12
CA GLY A 186 -10.75 59.11 17.69
C GLY A 186 -11.89 59.70 16.87
N ASN A 187 -12.27 60.96 17.12
CA ASN A 187 -13.03 61.87 16.22
C ASN A 187 -14.13 61.26 15.33
#